data_AF-A0A5B6X4V2-F1
#
_entry.id   AF-A0A5B6X4V2-F1
#
_cell.length_a   1.000
_cell.length_b   1.000
_cell.length_c   1.000
_cell.angle_alpha   90.00
_cell.angle_beta   90.00
_cell.angle_gamma   90.00
#
_symmetry.space_group_name_H-M   'P 1'
#
loop_
_entity.id
_entity.type
_entity.pdbx_description
1 polymer ?
#
loop_
_entity_poly.entity_id
_entity_poly.type
_entity_poly.pdbx_seq_one_letter_code
_entity_poly.pdbx_strand_id
1 'polypeptide(L)'
;MLVSALLTSVGINSGLCVLFFTLYSILRKQPTNYEVYIPRLIAEGSSKRRSHFNLERLIPSPGWVKRAWKLSEEDLLSTSGLDAVVFMRVITFSLRVFLFAGVIGIFVLLPVNCSGDQLHDIDFADLSNNSLDVFTISNLSSGSKRLWAHFSAVYLVTAFVCYLLYYVSLLLCSKEIQ
;
A
#
# COMPACT_ATOMS: atom_id res chain seq x y z
N MET A 1 2.58 15.91 17.51
CA MET A 1 2.22 14.50 17.84
C MET A 1 3.51 13.77 18.20
N LEU A 2 3.55 13.00 19.29
CA LEU A 2 4.77 12.33 19.74
C LEU A 2 5.14 11.16 18.81
N VAL A 3 6.43 10.97 18.57
CA VAL A 3 6.97 9.81 17.83
C VAL A 3 6.58 8.50 18.53
N SER A 4 6.61 8.45 19.86
CA SER A 4 6.20 7.30 20.67
C SER A 4 4.76 6.84 20.42
N ALA A 5 3.83 7.79 20.28
CA ALA A 5 2.43 7.50 20.00
C ALA A 5 2.26 6.90 18.60
N LEU A 6 2.98 7.43 17.62
CA LEU A 6 3.01 6.88 16.26
C LEU A 6 3.60 5.46 16.24
N LEU A 7 4.73 5.25 16.91
CA LEU A 7 5.39 3.95 16.97
C LEU A 7 4.52 2.89 17.66
N THR A 8 3.86 3.26 18.75
CA THR A 8 2.91 2.37 19.46
C THR A 8 1.74 1.98 18.54
N SER A 9 1.16 2.95 17.84
CA SER A 9 0.07 2.69 16.89
C SER A 9 0.50 1.79 15.73
N VAL A 10 1.67 2.05 15.13
CA VAL A 10 2.25 1.20 14.06
C VAL A 10 2.50 -0.21 14.59
N GLY A 11 3.05 -0.36 15.78
CA GLY A 11 3.29 -1.66 16.42
C GLY A 11 2.02 -2.47 16.61
N ILE A 12 0.98 -1.86 17.19
CA ILE A 12 -0.32 -2.53 17.43
C ILE A 12 -0.97 -2.92 16.10
N ASN A 13 -1.06 -1.98 15.15
CA ASN A 13 -1.69 -2.25 13.84
C ASN A 13 -0.93 -3.31 13.04
N SER A 14 0.41 -3.29 13.09
CA SER A 14 1.24 -4.33 12.46
C SER A 14 1.03 -5.68 13.12
N GLY A 15 0.94 -5.74 14.45
CA GLY A 15 0.64 -6.97 15.18
C GLY A 15 -0.72 -7.56 14.80
N LEU A 16 -1.75 -6.72 14.72
CA LEU A 16 -3.08 -7.13 14.25
C LEU A 16 -3.06 -7.60 12.79
N CYS A 17 -2.30 -6.93 11.92
CA CYS A 17 -2.14 -7.34 10.53
C CYS A 17 -1.54 -8.75 10.42
N VAL A 18 -0.45 -9.03 11.15
CA VAL A 18 0.17 -10.35 11.20
C VAL A 18 -0.78 -11.40 11.78
N LEU A 19 -1.53 -11.06 12.83
CA LEU A 19 -2.54 -11.94 13.42
C LEU A 19 -3.63 -12.29 12.41
N PHE A 20 -4.24 -11.32 11.74
CA PHE A 20 -5.28 -11.58 10.74
C PHE A 20 -4.73 -12.30 9.51
N PHE A 21 -3.51 -11.98 9.07
CA PHE A 21 -2.86 -12.67 7.96
C PHE A 21 -2.61 -14.15 8.26
N THR A 22 -2.14 -14.46 9.47
CA THR A 22 -1.91 -15.83 9.92
C THR A 22 -3.22 -16.59 10.09
N LEU A 23 -4.21 -15.98 10.76
CA LEU A 23 -5.56 -16.54 10.87
C LEU A 23 -6.16 -16.84 9.50
N TYR A 24 -6.14 -15.89 8.57
CA TYR A 24 -6.62 -16.10 7.20
C TYR A 24 -5.89 -17.26 6.50
N SER A 25 -4.56 -17.31 6.64
CA SER A 25 -3.73 -18.36 6.03
C SER A 25 -4.07 -19.77 6.55
N ILE A 26 -4.53 -19.87 7.81
CA ILE A 26 -4.97 -21.12 8.44
C ILE A 26 -6.44 -21.42 8.10
N LEU A 27 -7.33 -20.46 8.25
CA LEU A 27 -8.78 -20.61 8.04
C LEU A 27 -9.10 -20.97 6.59
N ARG A 28 -8.43 -20.35 5.61
CA ARG A 28 -8.57 -20.67 4.18
C ARG A 28 -8.22 -22.13 3.87
N LYS A 29 -7.34 -22.73 4.69
CA LYS A 29 -6.96 -24.12 4.57
C LYS A 29 -7.97 -25.04 5.26
N GLN A 30 -8.80 -24.63 6.21
CA GLN A 30 -9.68 -25.61 6.88
C GLN A 30 -10.78 -26.13 5.94
N PRO A 31 -11.03 -27.46 5.89
CA PRO A 31 -12.02 -28.05 4.98
C PRO A 31 -13.45 -27.58 5.28
N THR A 32 -13.76 -27.28 6.55
CA THR A 32 -15.05 -26.74 6.98
C THR A 32 -15.35 -25.36 6.38
N ASN A 33 -14.33 -24.53 6.18
CA ASN A 33 -14.48 -23.15 5.70
C ASN A 33 -14.30 -23.01 4.18
N TYR A 34 -14.15 -24.13 3.47
CA TYR A 34 -13.86 -24.12 2.03
C TYR A 34 -15.01 -23.49 1.21
N GLU A 35 -16.26 -23.71 1.65
CA GLU A 35 -17.46 -23.16 1.02
C GLU A 35 -17.52 -21.63 1.08
N VAL A 36 -16.99 -21.03 2.15
CA VAL A 36 -16.97 -19.57 2.34
C VAL A 36 -15.84 -18.90 1.59
N TYR A 37 -14.63 -19.46 1.64
CA TYR A 37 -13.44 -18.82 1.07
C TYR A 37 -13.25 -19.07 -0.43
N ILE A 38 -13.83 -20.15 -0.96
CA ILE A 38 -13.61 -20.58 -2.34
C ILE A 38 -14.92 -21.06 -2.99
N PRO A 39 -15.99 -20.24 -3.00
CA PRO A 39 -17.28 -20.63 -3.58
C PRO A 39 -17.18 -20.86 -5.09
N ARG A 40 -16.31 -20.11 -5.77
CA ARG A 40 -16.16 -20.15 -7.23
C ARG A 40 -15.53 -21.44 -7.76
N LEU A 41 -14.46 -21.95 -7.12
CA LEU A 41 -13.90 -23.25 -7.50
C LEU A 41 -14.86 -24.42 -7.20
N ILE A 42 -15.80 -24.23 -6.28
CA ILE A 42 -16.85 -25.22 -6.02
C ILE A 42 -17.87 -25.18 -7.16
N ALA A 43 -18.32 -23.99 -7.57
CA ALA A 43 -19.23 -23.81 -8.69
C ALA A 43 -18.66 -24.36 -10.02
N GLU A 44 -17.35 -24.22 -10.23
CA GLU A 44 -16.64 -24.75 -11.41
C GLU A 44 -16.40 -26.27 -11.35
N GLY A 45 -16.78 -26.97 -10.26
CA GLY A 45 -16.67 -28.43 -10.13
C GLY A 45 -15.22 -28.98 -10.07
N SER A 46 -14.21 -28.11 -10.10
CA SER A 46 -12.78 -28.48 -10.13
C SER A 46 -12.21 -28.84 -8.75
N SER A 47 -12.98 -28.64 -7.68
CA SER A 47 -12.56 -28.94 -6.32
C SER A 47 -12.75 -30.41 -5.95
N LYS A 48 -11.65 -31.16 -5.88
CA LYS A 48 -11.62 -32.43 -5.12
C LYS A 48 -11.85 -32.11 -3.65
N ARG A 49 -13.07 -32.36 -3.14
CA ARG A 49 -13.44 -32.27 -1.72
C ARG A 49 -12.57 -33.24 -0.91
N ARG A 50 -11.36 -32.82 -0.52
CA ARG A 50 -10.47 -33.61 0.35
C ARG A 50 -11.03 -33.55 1.77
N SER A 51 -11.62 -34.66 2.19
CA SER A 51 -12.37 -34.84 3.44
C SER A 51 -11.49 -34.85 4.71
N HIS A 52 -10.18 -35.11 4.58
CA HIS A 52 -9.34 -35.32 5.76
C HIS A 52 -8.72 -34.03 6.32
N PHE A 53 -8.93 -33.80 7.62
CA PHE A 53 -8.18 -32.82 8.40
C PHE A 53 -6.72 -33.28 8.53
N ASN A 54 -5.77 -32.42 8.15
CA ASN A 54 -4.34 -32.65 8.32
C ASN A 54 -3.76 -31.55 9.21
N LEU A 55 -2.98 -31.92 10.23
CA LEU A 55 -2.33 -30.97 11.14
C LEU A 55 -1.31 -30.07 10.40
N GLU A 56 -0.73 -30.54 9.30
CA GLU A 56 0.14 -29.75 8.41
C GLU A 56 -0.57 -28.53 7.80
N ARG A 57 -1.92 -28.49 7.76
CA ARG A 57 -2.68 -27.31 7.30
C ARG A 57 -2.67 -26.15 8.28
N LEU A 58 -2.28 -26.36 9.54
CA LEU A 58 -2.17 -25.30 10.55
C LEU A 58 -0.91 -24.45 10.36
N ILE A 59 0.05 -24.89 9.53
CA ILE A 59 1.24 -24.10 9.22
C ILE A 59 0.83 -22.96 8.28
N PRO A 60 0.99 -21.67 8.67
CA PRO A 60 0.67 -20.55 7.81
C PRO A 60 1.59 -20.57 6.59
N SER A 61 1.02 -20.60 5.38
CA SER A 61 1.81 -20.55 4.14
C SER A 61 1.50 -19.29 3.34
N PRO A 62 2.47 -18.41 3.08
CA PRO A 62 2.26 -17.20 2.28
C PRO A 62 2.13 -17.48 0.77
N GLY A 63 2.14 -18.74 0.33
CA GLY A 63 2.07 -19.11 -1.08
C GLY A 63 0.78 -18.71 -1.81
N TRP A 64 -0.25 -18.25 -1.09
CA TRP A 64 -1.43 -17.63 -1.71
C TRP A 64 -1.14 -16.20 -2.19
N VAL A 65 -0.27 -15.46 -1.49
CA VAL A 65 0.15 -14.10 -1.87
C VAL A 65 0.92 -14.14 -3.19
N LYS A 66 1.90 -15.06 -3.31
CA LYS A 66 2.65 -15.24 -4.56
C LYS A 66 1.76 -15.61 -5.74
N ARG A 67 0.70 -16.39 -5.50
CA ARG A 67 -0.29 -16.74 -6.54
C ARG A 67 -1.13 -15.54 -6.94
N ALA A 68 -1.60 -14.75 -5.96
CA ALA A 68 -2.34 -13.52 -6.23
C ALA A 68 -1.50 -12.50 -7.03
N TRP A 69 -0.21 -12.40 -6.72
CA TRP A 69 0.71 -11.48 -7.43
C TRP A 69 1.04 -11.91 -8.85
N LYS A 70 1.01 -13.21 -9.14
CA LYS A 70 1.33 -13.75 -10.48
C LYS A 70 0.16 -13.68 -11.47
N LEU A 71 -1.03 -13.31 -11.00
CA LEU A 71 -2.23 -13.29 -11.83
C LEU A 71 -2.10 -12.19 -12.91
N SER A 72 -2.29 -12.57 -14.16
CA SER A 72 -2.19 -11.66 -15.31
C SER A 72 -3.48 -10.83 -15.49
N GLU A 73 -3.39 -9.71 -16.22
CA GLU A 73 -4.57 -8.91 -16.54
C GLU A 73 -5.57 -9.66 -17.44
N GLU A 74 -5.08 -10.53 -18.31
CA GLU A 74 -5.86 -11.38 -19.22
C GLU A 74 -6.62 -12.48 -18.46
N ASP A 75 -5.98 -13.10 -17.46
CA ASP A 75 -6.66 -14.03 -16.54
C ASP A 75 -7.71 -13.29 -15.70
N LEU A 76 -7.41 -12.06 -15.25
CA LEU A 76 -8.36 -11.22 -14.52
C LEU A 76 -9.57 -10.83 -15.37
N LEU A 77 -9.36 -10.51 -16.65
CA LEU A 77 -10.44 -10.13 -17.56
C LEU A 77 -11.37 -11.32 -17.83
N SER A 78 -10.79 -12.49 -18.14
CA SER A 78 -11.56 -13.71 -18.43
C SER A 78 -12.29 -14.26 -17.19
N THR A 79 -11.68 -14.12 -16.01
CA THR A 79 -12.25 -14.64 -14.76
C THR A 79 -13.20 -13.63 -14.13
N SER A 80 -12.79 -12.39 -13.92
CA SER A 80 -13.51 -11.42 -13.08
C SER A 80 -14.17 -10.28 -13.87
N GLY A 81 -14.01 -10.25 -15.19
CA GLY A 81 -14.60 -9.23 -16.05
C GLY A 81 -13.82 -7.91 -16.07
N LEU A 82 -14.37 -6.94 -16.81
CA LEU A 82 -13.72 -5.64 -17.05
C LEU A 82 -13.59 -4.79 -15.79
N ASP A 83 -14.62 -4.79 -14.93
CA ASP A 83 -14.64 -3.97 -13.70
C ASP A 83 -13.48 -4.30 -12.76
N ALA A 84 -13.19 -5.59 -12.56
CA ALA A 84 -12.06 -6.04 -11.74
C ALA A 84 -10.70 -5.57 -12.30
N VAL A 85 -10.55 -5.55 -13.63
CA VAL A 85 -9.34 -5.06 -14.29
C VAL A 85 -9.18 -3.55 -14.07
N VAL A 86 -10.26 -2.79 -14.19
CA VAL A 86 -10.27 -1.34 -13.93
C VAL A 86 -9.91 -1.07 -12.46
N PHE A 87 -10.50 -1.80 -11.52
CA PHE A 87 -10.18 -1.68 -10.10
C PHE A 87 -8.69 -1.94 -9.81
N MET A 88 -8.13 -3.04 -10.33
CA MET A 88 -6.70 -3.36 -10.16
C MET A 88 -5.77 -2.30 -10.79
N ARG A 89 -6.20 -1.68 -11.89
CA ARG A 89 -5.47 -0.56 -12.51
C ARG A 89 -5.47 0.68 -11.62
N VAL A 90 -6.59 1.01 -10.97
CA VAL A 90 -6.66 2.13 -10.01
C VAL A 90 -5.72 1.90 -8.81
N ILE A 91 -5.67 0.68 -8.27
CA ILE A 91 -4.75 0.34 -7.19
C ILE A 91 -3.29 0.49 -7.65
N THR A 92 -2.95 -0.04 -8.82
CA THR A 92 -1.58 0.04 -9.38
C THR A 92 -1.17 1.49 -9.69
N PHE A 93 -2.09 2.27 -10.26
CA PHE A 93 -1.92 3.71 -10.49
C PHE A 93 -1.63 4.44 -9.18
N SER A 94 -2.44 4.21 -8.14
CA SER A 94 -2.27 4.84 -6.84
C SER A 94 -0.90 4.49 -6.24
N LEU A 95 -0.50 3.21 -6.29
CA LEU A 95 0.82 2.79 -5.82
C LEU A 95 1.96 3.48 -6.56
N ARG A 96 1.88 3.64 -7.88
CA ARG A 96 2.91 4.37 -8.66
C ARG A 96 3.02 5.84 -8.25
N VAL A 97 1.89 6.50 -8.05
CA VAL A 97 1.84 7.90 -7.59
C VAL A 97 2.45 8.02 -6.19
N PHE A 98 2.03 7.18 -5.24
CA PHE A 98 2.55 7.21 -3.87
C PHE A 98 4.03 6.85 -3.79
N LEU A 99 4.52 5.91 -4.61
CA LEU A 99 5.95 5.60 -4.67
C LEU A 99 6.76 6.80 -5.18
N PHE A 100 6.32 7.44 -6.26
CA PHE A 100 7.00 8.62 -6.80
C PHE A 100 6.99 9.79 -5.80
N ALA A 101 5.82 10.11 -5.24
CA ALA A 101 5.69 11.15 -4.23
C ALA A 101 6.48 10.79 -2.96
N GLY A 102 6.50 9.53 -2.56
CA GLY A 102 7.25 9.02 -1.40
C GLY A 102 8.76 9.17 -1.57
N VAL A 103 9.30 8.87 -2.76
CA VAL A 103 10.72 9.11 -3.08
C VAL A 103 11.05 10.59 -2.95
N ILE A 104 10.26 11.49 -3.54
CA ILE A 104 10.47 12.94 -3.40
C ILE A 104 10.35 13.37 -1.94
N GLY A 105 9.36 12.84 -1.22
CA GLY A 105 9.14 13.12 0.19
C GLY A 105 10.35 12.74 1.04
N ILE A 106 10.86 11.52 0.89
CA ILE A 106 11.97 10.98 1.69
C ILE A 106 13.31 11.64 1.33
N PHE A 107 13.60 11.83 0.03
CA PHE A 107 14.92 12.29 -0.40
C PHE A 107 15.04 13.82 -0.55
N VAL A 108 13.93 14.54 -0.71
CA VAL A 108 13.95 16.00 -0.90
C VAL A 108 13.30 16.71 0.27
N LEU A 109 12.02 16.40 0.55
CA LEU A 109 11.26 17.19 1.53
C LEU A 109 11.69 16.93 2.97
N LEU A 110 11.99 15.67 3.32
CA LEU A 110 12.39 15.30 4.68
C LEU A 110 13.74 15.93 5.08
N PRO A 111 14.82 15.89 4.27
CA PRO A 111 16.07 16.59 4.58
C PRO A 111 15.90 18.11 4.65
N VAL A 112 15.07 18.70 3.77
CA VAL A 112 14.78 20.14 3.77
C VAL A 112 14.06 20.56 5.06
N ASN A 113 13.12 19.74 5.54
CA ASN A 113 12.38 20.00 6.79
C ASN A 113 13.27 19.82 8.03
N CYS A 114 14.12 18.78 8.07
CA CYS A 114 15.04 18.56 9.17
C CYS A 114 16.10 19.66 9.30
N SER A 115 16.48 20.30 8.19
CA SER A 115 17.45 21.41 8.18
C SER A 115 16.83 22.75 8.61
N GLY A 116 15.62 22.76 9.14
CA GLY A 116 14.95 23.95 9.66
C GLY A 116 15.53 24.40 10.99
N ASP A 117 15.74 25.70 11.16
CA ASP A 117 16.43 26.29 12.31
C ASP A 117 15.47 26.68 13.45
N GLN A 118 14.17 26.36 13.34
CA GLN A 118 13.12 26.88 14.21
C GLN A 118 12.85 26.01 15.45
N LEU A 119 13.02 24.69 15.34
CA LEU A 119 12.91 23.73 16.45
C LEU A 119 14.30 23.18 16.75
N HIS A 120 15.02 23.81 17.68
CA HIS A 120 16.46 23.59 17.91
C HIS A 120 16.80 22.41 18.85
N ASP A 121 15.84 21.57 19.23
CA ASP A 121 16.05 20.43 20.16
C ASP A 121 15.75 19.09 19.47
N ILE A 122 16.59 18.68 18.52
CA ILE A 122 16.66 17.26 18.14
C ILE A 122 17.63 16.59 19.11
N ASP A 123 17.13 16.24 20.30
CA ASP A 123 17.88 15.34 21.16
C ASP A 123 17.72 13.91 20.61
N PHE A 124 18.80 13.39 20.01
CA PHE A 124 18.83 12.02 19.48
C PHE A 124 18.72 10.97 20.60
N ALA A 125 18.99 11.35 21.87
CA ALA A 125 18.82 10.47 23.02
C ALA A 125 17.34 10.29 23.42
N ASP A 126 16.46 11.25 23.10
CA ASP A 126 15.02 11.21 23.41
C ASP A 126 14.12 11.36 22.17
N LEU A 127 14.51 10.71 21.07
CA LEU A 127 13.77 10.71 19.81
C LEU A 127 12.29 10.28 19.97
N SER A 128 12.01 9.45 20.97
CA SER A 128 10.68 8.91 21.27
C SER A 128 9.71 10.00 21.78
N ASN A 129 10.22 10.99 22.53
CA ASN A 129 9.41 12.10 23.06
C ASN A 129 9.45 13.35 22.17
N ASN A 130 10.23 13.35 21.09
CA ASN A 130 10.23 14.45 20.14
C ASN A 130 8.88 14.55 19.41
N SER A 131 8.47 15.79 19.11
CA SER A 131 7.28 16.03 18.30
C SER A 131 7.61 15.81 16.82
N LEU A 132 6.66 15.22 16.09
CA LEU A 132 6.72 15.05 14.63
C LEU A 132 6.75 16.39 13.85
N ASP A 133 6.50 17.50 14.54
CA ASP A 133 6.48 18.85 13.96
C ASP A 133 7.84 19.30 13.41
N VAL A 134 8.92 18.63 13.82
CA VAL A 134 10.28 18.81 13.27
C VAL A 134 10.37 18.36 11.80
N PHE A 135 9.58 17.36 11.41
CA PHE A 135 9.58 16.82 10.04
C PHE A 135 8.60 17.52 9.10
N THR A 136 7.89 18.54 9.58
CA THR A 136 6.86 19.25 8.79
C THR A 136 7.29 20.68 8.47
N ILE A 137 6.47 21.38 7.70
CA ILE A 137 6.70 22.78 7.31
C ILE A 137 6.76 23.71 8.54
N SER A 138 6.23 23.30 9.70
CA SER A 138 6.32 24.10 10.93
C SER A 138 7.74 24.28 11.47
N ASN A 139 8.73 23.51 10.99
CA ASN A 139 10.13 23.74 11.34
C ASN A 139 10.81 24.81 10.45
N LEU A 140 10.13 25.32 9.43
CA LEU A 140 10.70 26.28 8.48
C LEU A 140 10.28 27.71 8.82
N SER A 141 11.26 28.61 8.89
CA SER A 141 11.02 30.04 9.10
C SER A 141 10.26 30.67 7.92
N SER A 142 9.30 31.54 8.25
CA SER A 142 8.50 32.29 7.27
C SER A 142 9.40 33.14 6.37
N GLY A 143 9.27 32.96 5.05
CA GLY A 143 10.08 33.67 4.04
C GLY A 143 11.38 32.97 3.61
N SER A 144 11.64 31.76 4.10
CA SER A 144 12.83 30.99 3.69
C SER A 144 12.74 30.49 2.24
N LYS A 145 13.87 30.54 1.53
CA LYS A 145 14.02 29.96 0.17
C LYS A 145 13.70 28.46 0.13
N ARG A 146 13.74 27.77 1.28
CA ARG A 146 13.43 26.34 1.43
C ARG A 146 11.98 26.00 1.09
N LEU A 147 11.04 26.94 1.22
CA LEU A 147 9.63 26.73 0.87
C LEU A 147 9.43 26.51 -0.65
N TRP A 148 10.34 27.02 -1.49
CA TRP A 148 10.32 26.77 -2.93
C TRP A 148 10.54 25.29 -3.29
N ALA A 149 11.24 24.52 -2.45
CA ALA A 149 11.40 23.08 -2.65
C ALA A 149 10.06 22.35 -2.51
N HIS A 150 9.23 22.74 -1.53
CA HIS A 150 7.87 22.22 -1.37
C HIS A 150 6.99 22.58 -2.57
N PHE A 151 7.03 23.84 -2.99
CA PHE A 151 6.31 24.30 -4.18
C PHE A 151 6.71 23.49 -5.42
N SER A 152 8.01 23.37 -5.70
CA SER A 152 8.52 22.59 -6.83
C SER A 152 8.12 21.12 -6.76
N ALA A 153 8.17 20.50 -5.57
CA ALA A 153 7.78 19.10 -5.38
C ALA A 153 6.30 18.88 -5.70
N VAL A 154 5.40 19.77 -5.27
CA VAL A 154 3.97 19.68 -5.57
C VAL A 154 3.72 19.77 -7.08
N TYR A 155 4.38 20.69 -7.78
CA TYR A 155 4.25 20.79 -9.25
C TYR A 155 4.76 19.53 -9.96
N LEU A 156 5.91 18.98 -9.53
CA LEU A 156 6.45 17.74 -10.10
C LEU A 156 5.53 16.55 -9.90
N VAL A 157 5.01 16.37 -8.68
CA VAL A 157 4.06 15.29 -8.37
C VAL A 157 2.77 15.49 -9.16
N THR A 158 2.24 16.71 -9.24
CA THR A 158 1.02 17.02 -9.99
C THR A 158 1.20 16.73 -11.49
N ALA A 159 2.31 17.15 -12.10
CA ALA A 159 2.61 16.87 -13.50
C ALA A 159 2.72 15.35 -13.76
N PHE A 160 3.36 14.60 -12.85
CA PHE A 160 3.46 13.15 -12.95
C PHE A 160 2.09 12.46 -12.84
N VAL A 161 1.24 12.91 -11.91
CA VAL A 161 -0.14 12.42 -11.76
C VAL A 161 -0.95 12.69 -13.03
N CYS A 162 -0.90 13.91 -13.57
CA CYS A 162 -1.58 14.27 -14.81
C CYS A 162 -1.10 13.43 -16.00
N TYR A 163 0.21 13.18 -16.11
CA TYR A 163 0.78 12.32 -17.13
C TYR A 163 0.26 10.88 -17.02
N LEU A 164 0.33 10.28 -15.83
CA LEU A 164 -0.16 8.92 -15.61
C LEU A 164 -1.67 8.81 -15.85
N LEU A 165 -2.44 9.82 -15.45
CA LEU A 165 -3.88 9.85 -15.65
C LEU A 165 -4.22 9.92 -17.13
N TYR A 166 -3.57 10.81 -17.89
CA TYR A 166 -3.72 10.89 -19.34
C TYR A 166 -3.40 9.55 -20.01
N TYR A 167 -2.30 8.91 -19.62
CA TYR A 167 -1.90 7.60 -20.15
C TYR A 167 -2.95 6.51 -19.85
N VAL A 168 -3.47 6.46 -18.62
CA VAL A 168 -4.50 5.49 -18.23
C VAL A 168 -5.81 5.75 -18.97
N SER A 169 -6.27 6.99 -19.07
CA SER A 169 -7.49 7.37 -19.78
C SER A 169 -7.42 7.03 -21.27
N LEU A 170 -6.28 7.28 -21.92
CA LEU A 170 -6.08 6.95 -23.32
C LEU A 170 -6.13 5.43 -23.57
N LEU A 171 -5.50 4.65 -22.69
CA LEU A 171 -5.55 3.18 -22.74
C LEU A 171 -6.96 2.62 -22.51
N LEU A 172 -7.75 3.24 -21.63
CA LEU A 172 -9.13 2.82 -21.40
C LEU A 172 -10.00 3.10 -22.63
N CYS A 173 -9.89 4.30 -23.20
CA CYS A 173 -10.62 4.65 -24.42
C CYS A 173 -10.28 3.70 -25.58
N SER A 174 -9.00 3.31 -25.73
CA SER A 174 -8.58 2.32 -26.73
C SER A 174 -9.18 0.91 -26.51
N LYS A 175 -9.55 0.55 -25.26
CA LYS A 175 -10.13 -0.76 -24.94
C LYS A 175 -11.65 -0.80 -25.06
N GLU A 176 -12.35 0.32 -24.96
CA GLU A 176 -13.80 0.38 -25.17
C GLU A 176 -14.20 0.39 -26.65
N ILE A 177 -13.28 0.73 -27.55
CA ILE A 177 -13.51 0.80 -29.00
C ILE A 177 -13.37 -0.59 -29.68
N GLN A 178 -12.84 -1.60 -28.99
CA GLN A 178 -12.55 -2.93 -29.53
C GLN A 178 -13.38 -4.02 -28.86
#